data_AF-A0A6I1VRR6-F1
#
_entry.id   AF-A0A6I1VRR6-F1
#
_cell.length_a   1.000
_cell.length_b   1.000
_cell.length_c   1.000
_cell.angle_alpha   90.00
_cell.angle_beta   90.00
_cell.angle_gamma   90.00
#
_symmetry.space_group_name_H-M   'P 1'
#
loop_
_entity.id
_entity.type
_entity.pdbx_description
1 polymer ?
#
loop_
_entity_poly.entity_id
_entity_poly.type
_entity_poly.pdbx_seq_one_letter_code
_entity_poly.pdbx_strand_id
1 'polypeptide(L)' 'MTTHDHEQTLEHTDELLRCAIATAYASADNLQGLNRDVALAVVHLIHQIKASVDKLLAR' A
#
# COMPACT_ATOMS: atom_id res chain seq x y z
N MET A 1 -17.06 1.45 -19.19
CA MET A 1 -16.55 1.75 -17.83
C MET A 1 -17.14 3.08 -17.43
N THR A 2 -18.08 3.06 -16.48
CA THR A 2 -18.70 4.27 -15.92
C THR A 2 -17.78 4.82 -14.83
N THR A 3 -17.87 6.12 -14.53
CA THR A 3 -17.07 6.79 -13.49
C THR A 3 -17.20 6.13 -12.10
N HIS A 4 -18.36 5.55 -11.80
CA HIS A 4 -18.60 4.80 -10.55
C HIS A 4 -17.69 3.55 -10.41
N ASP A 5 -17.46 2.84 -11.52
CA ASP A 5 -16.61 1.64 -11.55
C ASP A 5 -15.13 1.98 -11.24
N HIS A 6 -14.71 3.20 -11.63
CA HIS A 6 -13.37 3.71 -11.35
C HIS A 6 -13.19 4.10 -9.88
N GLU A 7 -14.16 4.78 -9.28
CA GLU A 7 -14.13 5.13 -7.85
C GLU A 7 -14.08 3.87 -6.98
N GLN A 8 -14.94 2.88 -7.25
CA GLN A 8 -14.93 1.60 -6.55
C GLN A 8 -13.59 0.85 -6.71
N THR A 9 -12.99 0.90 -7.90
CA THR A 9 -11.67 0.31 -8.16
C THR A 9 -10.58 1.01 -7.34
N LEU A 10 -10.62 2.33 -7.22
CA LEU A 10 -9.64 3.11 -6.45
C LEU A 10 -9.80 2.88 -4.95
N GLU A 11 -11.03 2.83 -4.44
CA GLU A 11 -11.32 2.48 -3.04
C GLU A 11 -10.86 1.05 -2.69
N HIS A 12 -11.16 0.07 -3.55
CA HIS A 12 -10.69 -1.29 -3.37
C HIS A 12 -9.15 -1.38 -3.40
N THR A 13 -8.52 -0.64 -4.32
CA THR A 13 -7.05 -0.55 -4.38
C THR A 13 -6.47 0.00 -3.09
N ASP A 14 -7.07 1.06 -2.52
CA ASP A 14 -6.63 1.63 -1.25
C ASP A 14 -6.69 0.62 -0.10
N GLU A 15 -7.78 -0.15 -0.02
CA GLU A 15 -7.93 -1.20 0.99
C GLU A 15 -6.86 -2.31 0.84
N LEU A 16 -6.57 -2.72 -0.40
CA LEU A 16 -5.49 -3.67 -0.69
C LEU A 16 -4.12 -3.13 -0.26
N LEU A 17 -3.84 -1.84 -0.50
CA LEU A 17 -2.58 -1.21 -0.08
C LEU A 17 -2.46 -1.15 1.45
N ARG A 18 -3.55 -0.84 2.16
CA ARG A 18 -3.58 -0.89 3.64
C ARG A 18 -3.28 -2.30 4.16
N CYS A 19 -3.88 -3.32 3.55
CA CYS A 19 -3.61 -4.72 3.89
C CYS A 19 -2.13 -5.08 3.65
N ALA A 20 -1.60 -4.72 2.47
CA ALA A 20 -0.20 -4.98 2.12
C ALA A 20 0.80 -4.33 3.09
N ILE A 21 0.54 -3.10 3.52
CA ILE A 21 1.35 -2.42 4.55
C ILE A 21 1.33 -3.21 5.86
N ALA A 22 0.15 -3.61 6.34
CA ALA A 22 0.02 -4.37 7.59
C ALA A 22 0.76 -5.72 7.51
N THR A 23 0.64 -6.43 6.39
CA THR A 23 1.34 -7.70 6.16
C THR A 23 2.87 -7.51 6.10
N ALA A 24 3.36 -6.47 5.44
CA ALA A 24 4.79 -6.20 5.34
C ALA A 24 5.38 -5.80 6.70
N TYR A 25 4.67 -4.99 7.49
CA TYR A 25 5.05 -4.69 8.88
C TYR A 25 5.08 -5.94 9.75
N ALA A 26 4.03 -6.77 9.72
CA ALA A 26 3.98 -8.02 10.48
C ALA A 26 5.11 -8.97 10.08
N SER A 27 5.45 -9.01 8.78
CA SER A 27 6.58 -9.80 8.28
C SER A 27 7.93 -9.27 8.76
N ALA A 28 8.05 -7.96 8.97
CA ALA A 28 9.27 -7.32 9.47
C ALA A 28 9.49 -7.52 10.99
N ASP A 29 8.42 -7.79 11.75
CA ASP A 29 8.42 -7.77 13.21
C ASP A 29 9.39 -8.79 13.83
N ASN A 30 9.54 -9.95 13.19
CA ASN A 30 10.42 -11.03 13.65
C ASN A 30 11.75 -11.14 12.85
N LEU A 31 12.00 -10.20 11.93
CA LEU A 31 13.24 -10.12 11.15
C LEU A 31 14.26 -9.20 11.83
N GLN A 32 15.54 -9.35 11.50
CA GLN A 32 16.62 -8.49 11.97
C GLN A 32 17.62 -8.21 10.84
N GLY A 33 18.41 -7.12 10.99
CA GLY A 33 19.40 -6.69 10.01
C GLY A 33 18.81 -6.46 8.63
N LEU A 34 19.56 -6.83 7.58
CA LEU A 34 19.21 -6.57 6.18
C LEU A 34 17.81 -7.05 5.78
N ASN A 35 17.36 -8.21 6.30
CA ASN A 35 16.04 -8.75 5.95
C ASN A 35 14.91 -7.87 6.50
N ARG A 36 15.08 -7.30 7.70
CA ARG A 36 14.15 -6.34 8.27
C ARG A 36 14.15 -5.04 7.46
N ASP A 37 15.33 -4.57 7.07
CA ASP A 37 15.48 -3.35 6.27
C ASP A 37 14.78 -3.49 4.91
N VAL A 38 14.90 -4.65 4.25
CA VAL A 38 14.18 -4.93 2.99
C VAL A 38 12.66 -4.97 3.20
N ALA A 39 12.17 -5.62 4.27
CA ALA A 39 10.73 -5.64 4.56
C ALA A 39 10.17 -4.23 4.84
N LEU A 40 10.92 -3.39 5.56
CA LEU A 40 10.55 -1.99 5.79
C LEU A 40 10.68 -1.13 4.52
N ALA A 41 11.61 -1.42 3.62
CA ALA A 41 11.69 -0.77 2.32
C ALA A 41 10.44 -1.07 1.48
N VAL A 42 9.91 -2.31 1.52
CA VAL A 42 8.64 -2.65 0.87
C VAL A 42 7.48 -1.82 1.44
N VAL A 43 7.40 -1.67 2.77
CA VAL A 43 6.40 -0.77 3.40
C VAL A 43 6.52 0.66 2.85
N HIS A 44 7.74 1.18 2.75
CA HIS A 44 7.97 2.52 2.23
C HIS A 44 7.49 2.67 0.78
N LEU A 45 7.77 1.68 -0.09
CA LEU A 45 7.29 1.66 -1.47
C LEU A 45 5.77 1.64 -1.54
N ILE A 46 5.10 0.83 -0.70
CA ILE A 46 3.63 0.78 -0.68
C ILE A 46 3.04 2.13 -0.25
N HIS A 47 3.64 2.83 0.73
CA HIS A 47 3.22 4.18 1.10
C HIS A 47 3.35 5.18 -0.05
N GLN A 48 4.41 5.10 -0.87
CA GLN A 48 4.55 5.96 -2.04
C GLN A 48 3.46 5.68 -3.10
N ILE A 49 3.12 4.41 -3.31
CA ILE A 49 2.03 4.00 -4.21
C ILE A 49 0.70 4.55 -3.68
N LYS A 50 0.42 4.38 -2.39
CA LYS A 50 -0.79 4.92 -1.75
C LYS A 50 -0.90 6.43 -1.91
N ALA A 51 0.17 7.18 -1.67
CA ALA A 51 0.18 8.62 -1.87
C ALA A 51 -0.07 9.04 -3.34
N SER A 52 0.22 8.16 -4.29
CA SER A 52 -0.09 8.37 -5.71
C SER A 52 -1.55 8.07 -6.03
N VAL A 53 -2.13 7.03 -5.42
CA VAL A 53 -3.57 6.70 -5.53
C VAL A 53 -4.44 7.75 -4.85
N ASP A 54 -4.05 8.24 -3.67
CA ASP A 54 -4.78 9.29 -2.95
C ASP A 54 -4.87 10.59 -3.80
N LYS A 55 -3.84 10.90 -4.59
CA LYS A 55 -3.85 12.03 -5.54
C LYS A 55 -4.78 11.81 -6.73
N LEU A 56 -5.05 10.57 -7.11
CA LEU A 56 -6.02 10.23 -8.16
C LEU A 56 -7.45 10.28 -7.63
N LEU A 57 -7.67 9.89 -6.37
CA LEU A 57 -8.96 9.99 -5.68
C LEU A 57 -9.37 11.42 -5.33
N ALA A 58 -8.40 12.31 -5.07
CA ALA A 58 -8.66 13.71 -4.76
C ALA A 58 -8.96 14.60 -5.99
N ARG A 59 -9.08 14.02 -7.19
CA ARG A 59 -9.39 14.71 -8.46
C ARG A 59 -10.82 14.43 -8.89
#